data_AF-A0A3N6X658-F1
#
_entry.id   AF-A0A3N6X658-F1
#
_cell.length_a   1.000
_cell.length_b   1.000
_cell.length_c   1.000
_cell.angle_alpha   90.00
_cell.angle_beta   90.00
_cell.angle_gamma   90.00
#
_symmetry.space_group_name_H-M   'P 1'
#
loop_
_entity.id
_entity.type
_entity.pdbx_description
1 polymer ?
#
loop_
_entity_poly.entity_id
_entity_poly.type
_entity_poly.pdbx_seq_one_letter_code
_entity_poly.pdbx_strand_id
1 'polypeptide(L)'
;MSLRRRRLAATALVATAPFVLSACGTSFNAQTNKQYQPGIGTNVRDLDKSVQVYNGLFVDNGDGTATFSGALLARGEDEQTIESIEITPGEGQSVEATLSAPLRLPAEVLVPVGESGEIFVESPDVRAGYYVTMTLNLASGDQVSLRVPVEPREDMYASVAESPSTPEAPGDVTGETGAEVDPDFGVEGESNLDTEQ
;
A
#
# COMPACT_ATOMS: atom_id res chain seq x y z
N MET A 1 48.46 45.17 17.50
CA MET A 1 48.49 43.93 16.67
C MET A 1 49.00 44.28 15.28
N SER A 2 50.15 43.73 14.84
CA SER A 2 50.82 44.18 13.61
C SER A 2 50.06 43.80 12.33
N LEU A 3 50.19 44.62 11.28
CA LEU A 3 49.56 44.43 9.96
C LEU A 3 49.83 43.02 9.36
N ARG A 4 50.97 42.41 9.68
CA ARG A 4 51.30 41.04 9.28
C ARG A 4 50.39 39.98 9.90
N ARG A 5 50.02 40.13 11.18
CA ARG A 5 49.10 39.20 11.87
C ARG A 5 47.67 39.30 11.34
N ARG A 6 47.22 40.53 11.01
CA ARG A 6 45.91 40.74 10.35
C ARG A 6 45.85 40.15 8.94
N ARG A 7 46.93 40.27 8.16
CA ARG A 7 47.00 39.69 6.81
C ARG A 7 47.00 38.15 6.82
N LEU A 8 47.72 37.54 7.77
CA LEU A 8 47.73 36.07 7.96
C LEU A 8 46.36 35.53 8.40
N ALA A 9 45.67 36.20 9.31
CA ALA A 9 44.32 35.80 9.74
C ALA A 9 43.30 35.90 8.59
N ALA A 10 43.38 36.95 7.76
CA ALA A 10 42.49 37.10 6.62
C ALA A 10 42.73 36.03 5.53
N THR A 11 44.00 35.67 5.26
CA THR A 11 44.32 34.62 4.28
C THR A 11 43.88 33.24 4.74
N ALA A 12 44.03 32.93 6.04
CA ALA A 12 43.55 31.68 6.61
C ALA A 12 42.02 31.54 6.44
N LEU A 13 41.26 32.60 6.72
CA LEU A 13 39.80 32.58 6.63
C LEU A 13 39.30 32.43 5.18
N VAL A 14 39.96 33.08 4.21
CA VAL A 14 39.66 32.93 2.78
C VAL A 14 40.00 31.53 2.28
N ALA A 15 41.11 30.94 2.74
CA ALA A 15 41.52 29.60 2.33
C ALA A 15 40.60 28.49 2.88
N THR A 16 40.00 28.68 4.06
CA THR A 16 39.10 27.70 4.67
C THR A 16 37.63 27.86 4.25
N ALA A 17 37.23 29.01 3.73
CA ALA A 17 35.86 29.28 3.27
C ALA A 17 35.31 28.23 2.27
N PRO A 18 36.01 27.82 1.19
CA PRO A 18 35.45 26.85 0.23
C PRO A 18 35.19 25.47 0.83
N PHE A 19 35.94 25.05 1.85
CA PHE A 19 35.74 23.76 2.54
C PHE A 19 34.50 23.75 3.44
N VAL A 20 34.14 24.90 4.01
CA VAL A 20 32.91 25.02 4.81
C VAL A 20 31.67 25.11 3.90
N LEU A 21 31.80 25.74 2.74
CA LEU A 21 30.71 25.84 1.75
C LEU A 21 30.52 24.57 0.90
N SER A 22 31.55 23.72 0.71
CA SER A 22 31.42 22.47 -0.05
C SER A 22 30.50 21.45 0.61
N ALA A 23 30.31 21.52 1.94
CA ALA A 23 29.39 20.65 2.68
C ALA A 23 27.90 20.93 2.34
N CYS A 24 27.55 22.17 2.00
CA CYS A 24 26.18 22.50 1.60
C CYS A 24 25.88 22.14 0.13
N GLY A 25 26.92 22.07 -0.73
CA GLY A 25 26.78 21.78 -2.15
C GLY A 25 26.46 20.31 -2.46
N THR A 26 26.92 19.38 -1.62
CA THR A 26 26.70 17.94 -1.80
C THR A 26 25.53 17.38 -0.99
N SER A 27 24.98 18.13 -0.02
CA SER A 27 24.04 17.55 0.96
C SER A 27 22.56 17.87 0.69
N PHE A 28 22.20 19.11 0.31
CA PHE A 28 20.77 19.50 0.23
C PHE A 28 20.13 19.23 -1.13
N ASN A 29 20.91 19.20 -2.20
CA ASN A 29 20.45 18.91 -3.56
C ASN A 29 21.15 17.69 -4.17
N ALA A 30 21.60 16.75 -3.33
CA ALA A 30 22.13 15.48 -3.77
C ALA A 30 21.09 14.76 -4.64
N GLN A 31 21.53 14.11 -5.72
CA GLN A 31 20.63 13.31 -6.55
C GLN A 31 19.98 12.17 -5.76
N THR A 32 20.65 11.66 -4.72
CA THR A 32 20.11 10.64 -3.81
C THR A 32 18.93 11.12 -2.95
N ASN A 33 18.77 12.45 -2.78
CA ASN A 33 17.64 13.03 -2.05
C ASN A 33 16.46 13.38 -2.97
N LYS A 34 16.63 13.24 -4.29
CA LYS A 34 15.50 13.35 -5.21
C LYS A 34 14.67 12.09 -5.08
N GLN A 35 13.34 12.26 -5.03
CA GLN A 35 12.41 11.14 -5.11
C GLN A 35 12.65 10.40 -6.42
N TYR A 36 13.32 9.25 -6.33
CA TYR A 36 13.53 8.30 -7.40
C TYR A 36 12.89 6.99 -6.98
N GLN A 37 11.91 6.53 -7.74
CA GLN A 37 11.29 5.23 -7.55
C GLN A 37 11.72 4.33 -8.72
N PRO A 38 12.54 3.30 -8.48
CA PRO A 38 12.92 2.33 -9.51
C PRO A 38 11.81 1.30 -9.81
N GLY A 39 10.64 1.41 -9.18
CA GLY A 39 9.47 0.57 -9.44
C GLY A 39 8.59 1.11 -10.56
N ILE A 40 7.82 0.21 -11.18
CA ILE A 40 6.91 0.53 -12.28
C ILE A 40 5.74 1.40 -11.79
N GLY A 41 5.21 1.10 -10.59
CA GLY A 41 4.05 1.78 -10.03
C GLY A 41 4.31 3.23 -9.58
N THR A 42 3.22 3.99 -9.47
CA THR A 42 3.23 5.39 -9.05
C THR A 42 3.15 5.51 -7.52
N ASN A 43 3.83 6.50 -6.95
CA ASN A 43 3.69 6.86 -5.54
C ASN A 43 3.06 8.26 -5.37
N VAL A 44 2.30 8.43 -4.30
CA VAL A 44 1.96 9.73 -3.71
C VAL A 44 2.45 9.69 -2.26
N ARG A 45 3.52 10.42 -1.96
CA ARG A 45 4.16 10.45 -0.62
C ARG A 45 4.27 11.86 -0.05
N ASP A 46 3.38 12.73 -0.50
CA ASP A 46 3.30 14.09 0.01
C ASP A 46 2.79 14.05 1.47
N LEU A 47 3.41 14.85 2.33
CA LEU A 47 3.05 14.93 3.74
C LEU A 47 1.75 15.71 3.95
N ASP A 48 1.36 16.53 2.96
CA ASP A 48 0.15 17.36 3.02
C ASP A 48 -1.11 16.63 2.52
N LYS A 49 -1.01 15.35 2.15
CA LYS A 49 -2.12 14.52 1.66
C LYS A 49 -2.63 13.59 2.75
N SER A 50 -3.96 13.52 2.88
CA SER A 50 -4.67 12.66 3.85
C SER A 50 -4.39 11.16 3.62
N VAL A 51 -4.14 10.76 2.37
CA VAL A 51 -3.74 9.40 2.00
C VAL A 51 -2.51 9.42 1.12
N GLN A 52 -1.57 8.53 1.42
CA GLN A 52 -0.41 8.23 0.60
C GLN A 52 -0.62 6.92 -0.16
N VAL A 53 -0.07 6.87 -1.38
CA VAL A 53 -0.12 5.69 -2.25
C VAL A 53 1.30 5.19 -2.48
N TYR A 54 1.49 3.89 -2.32
CA TYR A 54 2.75 3.20 -2.49
C TYR A 54 2.65 2.19 -3.63
N ASN A 55 3.49 2.37 -4.65
CA ASN A 55 3.60 1.48 -5.81
C ASN A 55 2.24 1.14 -6.48
N GLY A 56 1.39 2.14 -6.68
CA GLY A 56 0.09 1.96 -7.33
C GLY A 56 0.23 1.70 -8.83
N LEU A 57 -0.36 0.61 -9.31
CA LEU A 57 -0.50 0.25 -10.72
C LEU A 57 -1.82 -0.50 -10.94
N PHE A 58 -2.32 -0.54 -12.17
CA PHE A 58 -3.38 -1.46 -12.57
C PHE A 58 -2.78 -2.66 -13.29
N VAL A 59 -3.33 -3.85 -13.07
CA VAL A 59 -3.03 -5.06 -13.84
C VAL A 59 -4.20 -5.31 -14.78
N ASP A 60 -3.94 -5.30 -16.08
CA ASP A 60 -4.92 -5.63 -17.13
C ASP A 60 -5.22 -7.13 -17.11
N ASN A 61 -6.49 -7.51 -16.92
CA ASN A 61 -6.92 -8.91 -16.87
C ASN A 61 -7.15 -9.51 -18.27
N GLY A 62 -7.11 -8.70 -19.33
CA GLY A 62 -7.24 -9.15 -20.72
C GLY A 62 -8.67 -9.38 -21.20
N ASP A 63 -9.67 -9.15 -20.34
CA ASP A 63 -11.10 -9.32 -20.61
C ASP A 63 -11.87 -7.98 -20.61
N GLY A 64 -11.15 -6.86 -20.64
CA GLY A 64 -11.73 -5.51 -20.51
C GLY A 64 -11.88 -5.05 -19.06
N THR A 65 -11.27 -5.76 -18.12
CA THR A 65 -11.21 -5.39 -16.71
C THR A 65 -9.77 -5.21 -16.25
N ALA A 66 -9.59 -4.47 -15.15
CA ALA A 66 -8.30 -4.31 -14.51
C ALA A 66 -8.44 -4.22 -12.99
N THR A 67 -7.39 -4.65 -12.28
CA THR A 67 -7.35 -4.63 -10.82
C THR A 67 -6.20 -3.75 -10.34
N PHE A 68 -6.47 -2.86 -9.39
CA PHE A 68 -5.41 -2.04 -8.79
C PHE A 68 -4.55 -2.88 -7.85
N SER A 69 -3.23 -2.71 -7.92
CA SER A 69 -2.27 -3.26 -6.99
C SER A 69 -1.42 -2.14 -6.40
N GLY A 70 -1.21 -2.17 -5.09
CA GLY A 70 -0.38 -1.21 -4.38
C GLY A 70 -0.60 -1.28 -2.88
N ALA A 71 -0.23 -0.21 -2.19
CA ALA A 71 -0.59 -0.04 -0.79
C ALA A 71 -1.00 1.40 -0.50
N LEU A 72 -1.94 1.56 0.42
CA LEU A 72 -2.52 2.83 0.83
C LEU A 72 -2.20 3.08 2.30
N LEU A 73 -1.93 4.32 2.66
CA LEU A 73 -1.67 4.71 4.04
C LEU A 73 -2.41 6.01 4.36
N ALA A 74 -3.28 5.96 5.37
CA ALA A 74 -3.87 7.14 5.96
C ALA A 74 -2.85 7.88 6.83
N ARG A 75 -2.69 9.18 6.62
CA ARG A 75 -1.79 10.04 7.40
C ARG A 75 -2.56 10.79 8.48
N GLY A 76 -1.89 11.03 9.60
CA GLY A 76 -2.46 11.77 10.72
C GLY A 76 -2.99 10.86 11.82
N GLU A 77 -3.83 11.39 12.69
CA GLU A 77 -4.32 10.66 13.89
C GLU A 77 -5.63 9.90 13.63
N ASP A 78 -6.33 10.24 12.54
CA ASP A 78 -7.66 9.73 12.24
C ASP A 78 -7.64 8.68 11.11
N GLU A 79 -8.48 7.65 11.25
CA GLU A 79 -8.78 6.70 10.17
C GLU A 79 -9.40 7.45 8.98
N GLN A 80 -9.05 7.02 7.76
CA GLN A 80 -9.66 7.52 6.53
C GLN A 80 -10.54 6.43 5.91
N THR A 81 -11.66 6.83 5.31
CA THR A 81 -12.50 5.93 4.51
C THR A 81 -12.52 6.43 3.08
N ILE A 82 -12.20 5.56 2.13
CA ILE A 82 -12.40 5.82 0.70
C ILE A 82 -13.84 5.47 0.36
N GLU A 83 -14.60 6.46 -0.08
CA GLU A 83 -16.02 6.30 -0.44
C GLU A 83 -16.19 5.85 -1.88
N SER A 84 -15.43 6.46 -2.79
CA SER A 84 -15.46 6.11 -4.21
C SER A 84 -14.11 6.35 -4.85
N ILE A 85 -13.91 5.70 -6.00
CA ILE A 85 -12.70 5.85 -6.80
C ILE A 85 -13.11 6.07 -8.25
N GLU A 86 -12.65 7.18 -8.82
CA GLU A 86 -12.88 7.52 -10.21
C GLU A 86 -11.61 7.25 -11.02
N ILE A 87 -11.76 6.55 -12.15
CA ILE A 87 -10.68 6.23 -13.08
C ILE A 87 -10.97 6.94 -14.41
N THR A 88 -10.07 7.83 -14.82
CA THR A 88 -10.16 8.56 -16.09
C THR A 88 -9.06 8.08 -17.04
N PRO A 89 -9.39 7.34 -18.11
CA PRO A 89 -8.42 6.91 -19.11
C PRO A 89 -8.10 8.07 -20.07
N GLY A 90 -6.93 8.68 -19.97
CA GLY A 90 -6.52 9.75 -20.91
C GLY A 90 -7.53 10.90 -21.03
N GLU A 91 -8.05 11.14 -22.24
CA GLU A 91 -9.12 12.11 -22.54
C GLU A 91 -10.52 11.45 -22.61
N GLY A 92 -10.63 10.19 -22.19
CA GLY A 92 -11.87 9.41 -22.18
C GLY A 92 -12.82 9.80 -21.06
N GLN A 93 -13.99 9.16 -21.07
CA GLN A 93 -14.97 9.32 -20.00
C GLN A 93 -14.48 8.63 -18.73
N SER A 94 -14.62 9.30 -17.59
CA SER A 94 -14.36 8.68 -16.30
C SER A 94 -15.31 7.52 -16.03
N VAL A 95 -14.78 6.46 -15.43
CA VAL A 95 -15.52 5.31 -14.91
C VAL A 95 -15.31 5.18 -13.41
N GLU A 96 -16.31 4.69 -12.69
CA GLU A 96 -16.19 4.42 -11.26
C GLU A 96 -15.63 3.01 -11.05
N ALA A 97 -14.68 2.86 -10.13
CA ALA A 97 -14.18 1.55 -9.74
C ALA A 97 -15.15 0.88 -8.74
N THR A 98 -15.27 -0.44 -8.88
CA THR A 98 -15.98 -1.28 -7.92
C THR A 98 -15.08 -1.57 -6.72
N LEU A 99 -15.62 -1.37 -5.52
CA LEU A 99 -14.97 -1.75 -4.28
C LEU A 99 -15.56 -3.06 -3.75
N SER A 100 -14.72 -4.03 -3.39
CA SER A 100 -15.21 -5.32 -2.86
C SER A 100 -15.81 -5.20 -1.45
N ALA A 101 -15.38 -4.18 -0.69
CA ALA A 101 -15.90 -3.76 0.60
C ALA A 101 -15.54 -2.28 0.85
N PRO A 102 -16.19 -1.60 1.81
CA PRO A 102 -15.77 -0.26 2.21
C PRO A 102 -14.29 -0.24 2.62
N LEU A 103 -13.49 0.56 1.91
CA LEU A 103 -12.04 0.58 2.10
C LEU A 103 -11.67 1.56 3.22
N ARG A 104 -11.53 1.00 4.42
CA ARG A 104 -11.10 1.72 5.63
C ARG A 104 -9.59 1.61 5.79
N LEU A 105 -8.95 2.76 6.01
CA LEU A 105 -7.51 2.90 6.14
C LEU A 105 -7.19 3.37 7.57
N PRO A 106 -6.76 2.46 8.47
CA PRO A 106 -6.38 2.84 9.81
C PRO A 106 -5.24 3.87 9.78
N ALA A 107 -5.28 4.82 10.72
CA ALA A 107 -4.28 5.87 10.84
C ALA A 107 -2.85 5.28 10.94
N GLU A 108 -1.95 5.76 10.09
CA GLU A 108 -0.53 5.41 10.06
C GLU A 108 -0.24 3.90 9.84
N VAL A 109 -1.21 3.15 9.29
CA VAL A 109 -1.04 1.76 8.88
C VAL A 109 -1.00 1.66 7.36
N LEU A 110 -0.01 0.94 6.85
CA LEU A 110 0.09 0.63 5.43
C LEU A 110 -0.81 -0.57 5.11
N VAL A 111 -1.84 -0.35 4.30
CA VAL A 111 -2.82 -1.35 3.88
C VAL A 111 -2.49 -1.81 2.46
N PRO A 112 -2.05 -3.06 2.24
CA PRO A 112 -1.87 -3.60 0.90
C PRO A 112 -3.24 -3.79 0.21
N VAL A 113 -3.26 -3.57 -1.10
CA VAL A 113 -4.46 -3.67 -1.95
C VAL A 113 -4.09 -4.41 -3.23
N GLY A 114 -4.99 -5.28 -3.70
CA GLY A 114 -4.96 -5.95 -4.99
C GLY A 114 -5.12 -7.47 -4.91
N GLU A 115 -4.79 -8.10 -3.78
CA GLU A 115 -4.90 -9.57 -3.64
C GLU A 115 -6.34 -10.06 -3.58
N SER A 116 -7.25 -9.24 -3.05
CA SER A 116 -8.69 -9.59 -2.96
C SER A 116 -9.54 -8.82 -3.99
N GLY A 117 -8.90 -8.06 -4.89
CA GLY A 117 -9.59 -7.21 -5.85
C GLY A 117 -10.38 -6.09 -5.19
N GLU A 118 -9.81 -5.47 -4.14
CA GLU A 118 -10.48 -4.44 -3.36
C GLU A 118 -10.82 -3.19 -4.18
N ILE A 119 -10.05 -2.95 -5.25
CA ILE A 119 -10.32 -1.90 -6.24
C ILE A 119 -10.25 -2.55 -7.62
N PHE A 120 -11.42 -2.70 -8.24
CA PHE A 120 -11.62 -3.36 -9.52
C PHE A 120 -12.29 -2.41 -10.50
N VAL A 121 -11.90 -2.41 -11.77
CA VAL A 121 -12.51 -1.55 -12.79
C VAL A 121 -12.87 -2.34 -14.04
N GLU A 122 -14.11 -2.14 -14.51
CA GLU A 122 -14.62 -2.69 -15.75
C GLU A 122 -14.61 -1.60 -16.81
N SER A 123 -13.54 -1.54 -17.61
CA SER A 123 -13.44 -0.61 -18.73
C SER A 123 -12.37 -1.06 -19.73
N PRO A 124 -12.73 -1.25 -21.01
CA PRO A 124 -11.77 -1.65 -22.04
C PRO A 124 -10.71 -0.56 -22.34
N ASP A 125 -10.92 0.65 -21.85
CA ASP A 125 -9.97 1.76 -21.98
C ASP A 125 -8.88 1.74 -20.89
N VAL A 126 -9.08 0.97 -19.81
CA VAL A 126 -8.06 0.70 -18.77
C VAL A 126 -7.28 -0.56 -19.18
N ARG A 127 -6.35 -0.39 -20.11
CA ARG A 127 -5.60 -1.50 -20.73
C ARG A 127 -4.09 -1.29 -20.67
N ALA A 128 -3.35 -2.39 -20.74
CA ALA A 128 -1.89 -2.40 -20.61
C ALA A 128 -1.17 -1.41 -21.54
N GLY A 129 -0.11 -0.78 -21.03
CA GLY A 129 0.72 0.19 -21.74
C GLY A 129 0.20 1.63 -21.70
N TYR A 130 -0.96 1.87 -21.07
CA TYR A 130 -1.51 3.21 -20.86
C TYR A 130 -1.30 3.70 -19.44
N TYR A 131 -1.55 5.00 -19.25
CA TYR A 131 -1.69 5.59 -17.93
C TYR A 131 -3.12 6.10 -17.76
N VAL A 132 -3.69 5.86 -16.59
CA VAL A 132 -5.00 6.37 -16.19
C VAL A 132 -4.84 7.33 -15.01
N THR A 133 -5.73 8.30 -14.89
CA THR A 133 -5.81 9.11 -13.68
C THR A 133 -6.76 8.42 -12.71
N MET A 134 -6.27 8.06 -11.53
CA MET A 134 -7.08 7.55 -10.44
C MET A 134 -7.30 8.68 -9.42
N THR A 135 -8.54 8.91 -9.04
CA THR A 135 -8.93 9.86 -7.99
C THR A 135 -9.62 9.11 -6.87
N LEU A 136 -9.02 9.14 -5.68
CA LEU A 136 -9.59 8.61 -4.45
C LEU A 136 -10.43 9.71 -3.80
N ASN A 137 -11.72 9.45 -3.59
CA ASN A 137 -12.63 10.36 -2.88
C ASN A 137 -12.82 9.85 -1.45
N LEU A 138 -12.43 10.66 -0.47
CA LEU A 138 -12.51 10.31 0.93
C LEU A 138 -13.82 10.81 1.54
N ALA A 139 -14.30 10.12 2.59
CA ALA A 139 -15.48 10.51 3.36
C ALA A 139 -15.35 11.88 4.04
N SER A 140 -14.11 12.35 4.27
CA SER A 140 -13.85 13.71 4.76
C SER A 140 -14.18 14.80 3.73
N GLY A 141 -14.34 14.44 2.45
CA GLY A 141 -14.43 15.33 1.30
C GLY A 141 -13.08 15.59 0.62
N ASP A 142 -11.98 15.07 1.16
CA ASP A 142 -10.66 15.19 0.54
C ASP A 142 -10.53 14.33 -0.73
N GLN A 143 -9.67 14.76 -1.64
CA GLN A 143 -9.38 14.04 -2.88
C GLN A 143 -7.88 13.84 -3.08
N VAL A 144 -7.51 12.62 -3.47
CA VAL A 144 -6.13 12.26 -3.83
C VAL A 144 -6.12 11.71 -5.25
N SER A 145 -5.55 12.49 -6.18
CA SER A 145 -5.41 12.08 -7.57
C SER A 145 -3.97 11.68 -7.90
N LEU A 146 -3.81 10.63 -8.68
CA LEU A 146 -2.52 10.18 -9.19
C LEU A 146 -2.65 9.55 -10.59
N ARG A 147 -1.57 9.64 -11.35
CA ARG A 147 -1.48 9.02 -12.67
C ARG A 147 -0.84 7.64 -12.54
N VAL A 148 -1.63 6.60 -12.79
CA VAL A 148 -1.31 5.20 -12.51
C VAL A 148 -1.04 4.46 -13.84
N PRO A 149 0.08 3.74 -13.99
CA PRO A 149 0.31 2.89 -15.16
C PRO A 149 -0.61 1.67 -15.12
N VAL A 150 -0.97 1.18 -16.30
CA VAL A 150 -1.63 -0.12 -16.49
C VAL A 150 -0.63 -1.08 -17.10
N GLU A 151 -0.34 -2.15 -16.39
CA GLU A 151 0.64 -3.16 -16.76
C GLU A 151 -0.04 -4.42 -17.30
N PRO A 152 0.60 -5.13 -18.25
CA PRO A 152 0.12 -6.43 -18.67
C PRO A 152 0.22 -7.43 -17.51
N ARG A 153 -0.70 -8.39 -17.47
CA ARG A 153 -0.62 -9.50 -16.52
C ARG A 153 0.56 -10.41 -16.88
N GLU A 154 1.51 -10.47 -15.96
CA GLU A 154 2.70 -11.32 -16.00
C GLU A 154 2.78 -12.15 -14.71
N ASP A 155 3.67 -13.15 -14.67
CA ASP A 155 3.82 -14.06 -13.52
C ASP A 155 4.05 -13.31 -12.19
N MET A 156 4.72 -12.16 -12.23
CA MET A 156 4.96 -11.33 -11.04
C MET A 156 3.69 -10.70 -10.45
N TYR A 157 2.60 -10.66 -11.23
CA TYR A 157 1.28 -10.16 -10.83
C TYR A 157 0.26 -11.28 -10.61
N ALA A 158 0.70 -12.54 -10.56
CA ALA A 158 -0.20 -13.69 -10.39
C ALA A 158 -1.01 -13.65 -9.08
N SER A 159 -0.54 -12.93 -8.05
CA SER A 159 -1.27 -12.74 -6.79
C SER A 159 -2.31 -11.61 -6.83
N VAL A 160 -2.31 -10.77 -7.88
CA VAL A 160 -3.31 -9.71 -8.03
C VAL A 160 -4.60 -10.35 -8.55
N ALA A 161 -5.70 -10.15 -7.84
CA ALA A 161 -6.99 -10.74 -8.18
C ALA A 161 -7.44 -10.35 -9.60
N GLU A 162 -8.12 -11.27 -10.27
CA GLU A 162 -8.76 -11.02 -11.58
C GLU A 162 -10.23 -10.59 -11.42
N SER A 163 -10.78 -10.72 -10.21
CA SER A 163 -12.15 -10.34 -9.89
C SER A 163 -12.25 -9.99 -8.40
N PRO A 164 -13.18 -9.11 -7.99
CA PRO A 164 -13.38 -8.78 -6.59
C PRO A 164 -13.86 -10.03 -5.82
N SER A 165 -13.16 -10.38 -4.75
CA SER A 165 -13.67 -11.32 -3.77
C SER A 165 -14.31 -10.54 -2.63
N THR A 166 -15.61 -10.75 -2.42
CA THR A 166 -16.26 -10.30 -1.18
C THR A 166 -15.60 -11.05 -0.02
N PRO A 167 -15.13 -10.37 1.04
CA PRO A 167 -14.69 -11.07 2.24
C PRO A 167 -15.81 -12.00 2.71
N GLU A 168 -15.56 -13.30 2.73
CA GLU A 168 -16.46 -14.25 3.37
C GLU A 168 -16.65 -13.78 4.81
N ALA A 169 -17.90 -13.48 5.18
CA ALA A 169 -18.24 -13.30 6.58
C ALA A 169 -17.71 -14.53 7.36
N PRO A 170 -17.17 -14.38 8.58
CA PRO A 170 -16.70 -15.51 9.35
C PRO A 170 -17.80 -16.57 9.38
N GLY A 171 -17.54 -17.70 8.74
CA GLY A 171 -18.49 -18.80 8.66
C GLY A 171 -18.94 -19.18 10.05
N ASP A 172 -20.25 -19.13 10.26
CA ASP A 172 -20.91 -19.77 11.39
C ASP A 172 -20.50 -21.25 11.38
N VAL A 173 -19.60 -21.63 12.29
CA VAL A 173 -19.29 -23.03 12.60
C VAL A 173 -20.48 -23.61 13.37
N THR A 174 -21.63 -23.72 12.69
CA THR A 174 -22.64 -24.72 13.04
C THR A 174 -22.26 -26.01 12.31
N GLY A 175 -21.12 -26.58 12.73
CA GLY A 175 -20.77 -27.96 12.43
C GLY A 175 -21.47 -28.84 13.46
N GLU A 176 -22.52 -29.53 13.03
CA GLU A 176 -23.16 -30.62 13.77
C GLU A 176 -22.10 -31.58 14.33
N THR A 177 -21.91 -31.56 15.66
CA THR A 177 -21.23 -32.65 16.37
C THR A 177 -22.15 -33.86 16.40
N GLY A 178 -22.22 -34.57 15.27
CA GLY A 178 -22.61 -35.98 15.21
C GLY A 178 -21.40 -36.83 15.59
N ALA A 179 -21.09 -36.91 16.88
CA ALA A 179 -20.15 -37.90 17.39
C ALA A 179 -20.88 -39.25 17.48
N GLU A 180 -20.79 -40.06 16.43
CA GLU A 180 -20.96 -41.51 16.55
C GLU A 180 -19.79 -42.03 17.41
N VAL A 181 -20.12 -42.36 18.67
CA VAL A 181 -19.22 -43.03 19.60
C VAL A 181 -19.19 -44.52 19.22
N ASP A 182 -18.06 -44.95 18.68
CA ASP A 182 -17.71 -46.36 18.48
C ASP A 182 -17.39 -47.00 19.84
N PRO A 183 -18.15 -48.01 20.33
CA PRO A 183 -17.96 -48.58 21.65
C PRO A 183 -17.14 -49.86 21.58
N ASP A 184 -15.84 -49.79 21.30
CA ASP A 184 -14.97 -50.97 21.43
C ASP A 184 -13.50 -50.63 21.71
N PHE A 185 -13.22 -50.07 22.89
CA PHE A 185 -11.90 -50.25 23.51
C PHE A 185 -12.07 -50.62 24.98
N GLY A 186 -11.76 -51.88 25.25
CA GLY A 186 -11.98 -52.58 26.50
C GLY A 186 -11.27 -51.97 27.71
N VAL A 187 -11.98 -52.04 28.82
CA VAL A 187 -11.50 -51.77 30.18
C VAL A 187 -10.84 -53.05 30.70
N GLU A 188 -9.53 -53.01 30.93
CA GLU A 188 -8.83 -54.01 31.74
C GLU A 188 -8.14 -53.32 32.92
N GLY A 189 -8.53 -53.74 34.14
CA GLY A 189 -7.77 -53.67 35.40
C GLY A 189 -7.38 -52.27 35.90
N GLU A 190 -7.57 -51.90 37.16
CA GLU A 190 -7.10 -52.62 38.33
C GLU A 190 -7.93 -52.24 39.57
N SER A 191 -8.07 -53.23 40.43
CA SER A 191 -8.90 -53.33 41.62
C SER A 191 -8.41 -52.48 42.80
N ASN A 192 -9.36 -51.87 43.50
CA ASN A 192 -9.22 -51.45 44.89
C ASN A 192 -8.84 -52.64 45.79
N LEU A 193 -7.89 -52.43 46.69
CA LEU A 193 -7.64 -53.30 47.83
C LEU A 193 -7.93 -52.49 49.11
N ASP A 194 -9.04 -52.80 49.75
CA ASP A 194 -9.35 -52.47 51.15
C ASP A 194 -8.35 -53.15 52.08
N THR A 195 -7.95 -52.49 53.17
CA THR A 195 -7.69 -53.14 54.47
C THR A 195 -7.87 -52.13 55.59
N GLU A 196 -8.90 -52.36 56.40
CA GLU A 196 -9.06 -51.87 57.77
C GLU A 196 -7.89 -52.32 58.67
N GLN A 197 -7.35 -51.40 59.47
CA GLN A 197 -7.23 -51.45 60.95
C GLN A 197 -6.34 -50.32 61.47
#